data_AF-A0A0C3EPG1-F1
#
_entry.id   AF-A0A0C3EPG1-F1
#
_cell.length_a   1.000
_cell.length_b   1.000
_cell.length_c   1.000
_cell.angle_alpha   90.00
_cell.angle_beta   90.00
_cell.angle_gamma   90.00
#
_symmetry.space_group_name_H-M   'P 1'
#
loop_
_entity.id
_entity.type
_entity.pdbx_description
1 polymer ?
#
loop_
_entity_poly.entity_id
_entity_poly.type
_entity_poly.pdbx_seq_one_letter_code
_entity_poly.pdbx_strand_id
1 'polypeptide(L)'
;MYRYGFKGWGKLILYDGWKYFLLALCDCEASFLYVKAFGFTDLMSCMLLDAWTIPVCMFVCWMAMRVRYHWSQIAGVVICIGGLALLVTSDLLTGKNGEAKRMGEGDGFMLLASTLFGFDNAAEEFFIRQSPLYEVLGQLGLWGVLISTTQALIIEREKWKISTWDGATAGLLLANTIFTFTMYTIQLLLFRVASSPYFNMSLLTSDFYALLFGLFLFHYSPYWLYFVAFAIVILGLIVYFWHATPEEQGIVSIKFPRYVNVKRGERTEQDV
;
A
#
# COMPACT_ATOMS: atom_id res chain seq x y z
N MET A 1 -14.48 -18.40 9.84
CA MET A 1 -15.44 -19.22 10.63
C MET A 1 -15.22 -20.73 10.51
N TYR A 2 -14.88 -21.26 9.32
CA TYR A 2 -14.75 -22.71 9.06
C TYR A 2 -13.69 -23.44 9.93
N ARG A 3 -12.49 -22.87 10.14
CA ARG A 3 -11.43 -23.50 10.96
C ARG A 3 -11.49 -23.18 12.46
N TYR A 4 -11.87 -21.96 12.84
CA TYR A 4 -11.87 -21.49 14.24
C TYR A 4 -13.20 -21.72 14.98
N GLY A 5 -14.29 -22.02 14.27
CA GLY A 5 -15.64 -21.99 14.81
C GLY A 5 -16.12 -20.58 15.18
N PHE A 6 -17.42 -20.40 15.38
CA PHE A 6 -18.01 -19.09 15.70
C PHE A 6 -17.48 -18.51 17.02
N LYS A 7 -17.26 -19.37 18.04
CA LYS A 7 -16.70 -18.98 19.34
C LYS A 7 -15.22 -18.59 19.27
N GLY A 8 -14.41 -19.22 18.42
CA GLY A 8 -13.00 -18.87 18.23
C GLY A 8 -12.84 -17.56 17.45
N TRP A 9 -13.67 -17.36 16.42
CA TRP A 9 -13.71 -16.12 15.65
C TRP A 9 -14.19 -14.92 16.48
N GLY A 10 -15.20 -15.10 17.35
CA GLY A 10 -15.64 -14.05 18.26
C GLY A 10 -14.57 -13.64 19.28
N LYS A 11 -13.80 -14.60 19.81
CA LYS A 11 -12.66 -14.29 20.68
C LYS A 11 -11.54 -13.54 19.93
N LEU A 12 -11.31 -13.89 18.68
CA LEU A 12 -10.33 -13.20 17.83
C LEU A 12 -10.64 -11.71 17.70
N ILE A 13 -11.90 -11.39 17.38
CA ILE A 13 -12.36 -10.00 17.27
C ILE A 13 -12.24 -9.27 18.61
N LEU A 14 -12.58 -9.92 19.72
CA LEU A 14 -12.51 -9.29 21.04
C LEU A 14 -11.09 -9.00 21.52
N TYR A 15 -10.13 -9.89 21.26
CA TYR A 15 -8.76 -9.76 21.77
C TYR A 15 -7.81 -9.05 20.80
N ASP A 16 -7.87 -9.37 19.51
CA ASP A 16 -6.97 -8.83 18.49
C ASP A 16 -7.67 -7.92 17.47
N GLY A 17 -9.00 -7.80 17.51
CA GLY A 17 -9.75 -6.98 16.55
C GLY A 17 -9.38 -5.50 16.55
N TRP A 18 -8.94 -4.94 17.68
CA TRP A 18 -8.49 -3.54 17.76
C TRP A 18 -7.24 -3.27 16.90
N LYS A 19 -6.35 -4.26 16.74
CA LYS A 19 -5.15 -4.14 15.91
C LYS A 19 -5.52 -4.10 14.44
N TYR A 20 -6.38 -5.03 14.02
CA TYR A 20 -6.90 -5.09 12.65
C TYR A 20 -7.80 -3.90 12.32
N PHE A 21 -8.51 -3.34 13.31
CA PHE A 21 -9.28 -2.12 13.14
C PHE A 21 -8.39 -0.91 12.84
N LEU A 22 -7.31 -0.71 13.58
CA LEU A 22 -6.37 0.38 13.32
C LEU A 22 -5.67 0.22 11.96
N LEU A 23 -5.33 -1.02 11.59
CA LEU A 23 -4.74 -1.34 10.28
C LEU A 23 -5.72 -0.99 9.15
N ALA A 24 -6.95 -1.51 9.21
CA ALA A 24 -7.98 -1.21 8.22
C ALA A 24 -8.36 0.29 8.16
N LEU A 25 -8.24 1.02 9.27
CA LEU A 25 -8.43 2.47 9.30
C LEU A 25 -7.29 3.19 8.56
N CYS A 26 -6.05 2.76 8.79
CA CYS A 26 -4.89 3.29 8.08
C CYS A 26 -5.01 3.06 6.57
N ASP A 27 -5.35 1.85 6.14
CA ASP A 27 -5.57 1.47 4.73
C ASP A 27 -6.71 2.27 4.07
N CYS A 28 -7.85 2.43 4.77
CA CYS A 28 -8.97 3.24 4.27
C CYS A 28 -8.60 4.72 4.08
N GLU A 29 -7.92 5.32 5.06
CA GLU A 29 -7.48 6.72 4.97
C GLU A 29 -6.40 6.92 3.91
N ALA A 30 -5.45 5.99 3.79
CA ALA A 30 -4.44 6.00 2.73
C ALA A 30 -5.11 5.98 1.35
N SER A 31 -6.02 5.04 1.12
CA SER A 31 -6.78 4.90 -0.13
C SER A 31 -7.62 6.14 -0.44
N PHE A 32 -8.27 6.73 0.57
CA PHE A 32 -9.04 7.95 0.40
C PHE A 32 -8.16 9.15 -0.01
N LEU A 33 -7.03 9.35 0.68
CA LEU A 33 -6.08 10.42 0.35
C LEU A 33 -5.45 10.20 -1.03
N TYR A 34 -5.15 8.96 -1.40
CA TYR A 34 -4.61 8.59 -2.71
C TYR A 34 -5.58 8.95 -3.85
N VAL A 35 -6.85 8.52 -3.73
CA VAL A 35 -7.89 8.87 -4.72
C VAL A 35 -8.14 10.37 -4.76
N LYS A 36 -8.09 11.03 -3.61
CA LYS A 36 -8.25 12.49 -3.54
C LYS A 36 -7.09 13.20 -4.25
N ALA A 37 -5.85 12.72 -4.10
CA ALA A 37 -4.68 13.32 -4.74
C ALA A 37 -4.79 13.34 -6.28
N PHE A 38 -5.35 12.30 -6.92
CA PHE A 38 -5.62 12.30 -8.37
C PHE A 38 -6.56 13.42 -8.83
N GLY A 39 -7.38 13.98 -7.94
CA GLY A 39 -8.23 15.13 -8.24
C GLY A 39 -7.50 16.47 -8.24
N PHE A 40 -6.25 16.51 -7.76
CA PHE A 40 -5.48 17.74 -7.54
C PHE A 40 -4.13 17.78 -8.26
N THR A 41 -3.50 16.63 -8.51
CA THR A 41 -2.20 16.52 -9.19
C THR A 41 -2.25 15.54 -10.38
N ASP A 42 -1.22 15.56 -11.22
CA ASP A 42 -1.13 14.73 -12.41
C ASP A 42 -0.83 13.27 -12.07
N LEU A 43 -1.32 12.34 -12.92
CA LEU A 43 -1.09 10.91 -12.77
C LEU A 43 0.41 10.56 -12.64
N MET A 44 1.27 11.28 -13.38
CA MET A 44 2.72 11.05 -13.36
C MET A 44 3.37 11.50 -12.05
N SER A 45 2.91 12.61 -11.46
CA SER A 45 3.36 13.08 -10.15
C SER A 45 2.98 12.10 -9.06
N CYS A 46 1.73 11.61 -9.10
CA CYS A 46 1.24 10.57 -8.20
C CYS A 46 2.12 9.32 -8.19
N MET A 47 2.42 8.77 -9.38
CA MET A 47 3.24 7.56 -9.52
C MET A 47 4.66 7.74 -8.98
N LEU A 48 5.26 8.91 -9.22
CA LEU A 48 6.58 9.23 -8.70
C LEU A 48 6.58 9.37 -7.18
N LEU A 49 5.57 10.07 -6.64
CA LEU A 49 5.41 10.26 -5.20
C LEU A 49 5.10 8.95 -4.47
N ASP A 50 4.46 7.98 -5.11
CA ASP A 50 4.23 6.66 -4.51
C ASP A 50 5.53 5.89 -4.24
N ALA A 51 6.63 6.22 -4.92
CA ALA A 51 7.96 5.69 -4.58
C ALA A 51 8.38 6.01 -3.12
N TRP A 52 7.79 7.04 -2.49
CA TRP A 52 7.96 7.37 -1.07
C TRP A 52 7.46 6.27 -0.13
N THR A 53 6.57 5.40 -0.60
CA THR A 53 6.08 4.25 0.18
C THR A 53 7.24 3.31 0.56
N ILE A 54 8.26 3.16 -0.30
CA ILE A 54 9.43 2.28 -0.08
C ILE A 54 10.26 2.69 1.15
N PRO A 55 10.78 3.93 1.27
CA PRO A 55 11.58 4.32 2.43
C PRO A 55 10.79 4.28 3.74
N VAL A 56 9.50 4.66 3.73
CA VAL A 56 8.65 4.58 4.92
C VAL A 56 8.45 3.12 5.33
N CYS A 57 8.10 2.26 4.39
CA CYS A 57 7.95 0.82 4.60
C CYS A 57 9.22 0.20 5.19
N MET A 58 10.39 0.49 4.61
CA MET A 58 11.68 0.02 5.16
C MET A 58 11.94 0.51 6.57
N PHE A 59 11.66 1.78 6.87
CA PHE A 59 11.84 2.34 8.20
C PHE A 59 10.92 1.65 9.22
N VAL A 60 9.67 1.37 8.85
CA VAL A 60 8.73 0.66 9.73
C VAL A 60 9.14 -0.80 9.90
N CYS A 61 9.55 -1.49 8.84
CA CYS A 61 10.10 -2.86 8.90
C CYS A 61 11.36 -2.93 9.79
N TRP A 62 12.25 -1.94 9.69
CA TRP A 62 13.39 -1.79 10.59
C TRP A 62 12.96 -1.70 12.05
N MET A 63 11.99 -0.85 12.36
CA MET A 63 11.52 -0.62 13.73
C MET A 63 10.75 -1.83 14.28
N ALA A 64 9.85 -2.42 13.50
CA ALA A 64 8.94 -3.48 13.92
C ALA A 64 9.59 -4.87 13.93
N MET A 65 10.40 -5.19 12.91
CA MET A 65 11.00 -6.52 12.72
C MET A 65 12.51 -6.55 12.97
N ARG A 66 13.16 -5.40 13.22
CA ARG A 66 14.62 -5.27 13.41
C ARG A 66 15.44 -5.87 12.26
N VAL A 67 14.94 -5.70 11.05
CA VAL A 67 15.61 -6.09 9.80
C VAL A 67 16.93 -5.33 9.70
N ARG A 68 18.02 -6.01 9.31
CA ARG A 68 19.29 -5.34 9.02
C ARG A 68 19.26 -4.89 7.56
N TYR A 69 19.71 -3.66 7.31
CA TYR A 69 19.76 -3.09 5.97
C TYR A 69 21.21 -2.82 5.60
N HIS A 70 21.56 -3.15 4.37
CA HIS A 70 22.89 -2.89 3.83
C HIS A 70 23.05 -1.40 3.48
N TRP A 71 24.28 -0.89 3.50
CA TRP A 71 24.59 0.52 3.20
C TRP A 71 24.10 0.98 1.82
N SER A 72 24.05 0.09 0.83
CA SER A 72 23.51 0.36 -0.51
C SER A 72 22.01 0.64 -0.49
N GLN A 73 21.24 -0.02 0.37
CA GLN A 73 19.80 0.19 0.51
C GLN A 73 19.52 1.56 1.12
N ILE A 74 20.30 1.95 2.12
CA ILE A 74 20.25 3.29 2.72
C ILE A 74 20.62 4.35 1.68
N ALA A 75 21.68 4.13 0.89
CA ALA A 75 22.07 5.03 -0.18
C ALA A 75 20.97 5.19 -1.25
N GLY A 76 20.35 4.09 -1.66
CA GLY A 76 19.22 4.11 -2.60
C GLY A 76 18.04 4.91 -2.08
N VAL A 77 17.67 4.73 -0.80
CA VAL A 77 16.65 5.54 -0.14
C VAL A 77 16.98 7.03 -0.19
N VAL A 78 18.20 7.43 0.17
CA VAL A 78 18.61 8.84 0.16
C VAL A 78 18.50 9.45 -1.26
N ILE A 79 18.87 8.67 -2.29
CA ILE A 79 18.75 9.10 -3.69
C ILE A 79 17.28 9.28 -4.09
N CYS A 80 16.39 8.33 -3.73
CA CYS A 80 14.96 8.44 -3.99
C CYS A 80 14.36 9.67 -3.31
N ILE A 81 14.71 9.94 -2.05
CA ILE A 81 14.26 11.14 -1.33
C ILE A 81 14.70 12.42 -2.05
N GLY A 82 15.93 12.45 -2.59
CA GLY A 82 16.42 13.56 -3.39
C GLY A 82 15.61 13.78 -4.67
N GLY A 83 15.27 12.70 -5.38
CA GLY A 83 14.43 12.76 -6.59
C GLY A 83 13.02 13.29 -6.30
N LEU A 84 12.42 12.85 -5.19
CA LEU A 84 11.10 13.31 -4.74
C LEU A 84 11.12 14.77 -4.29
N ALA A 85 12.15 15.20 -3.56
CA ALA A 85 12.29 16.59 -3.13
C ALA A 85 12.42 17.53 -4.34
N LEU A 86 13.14 17.11 -5.38
CA LEU A 86 13.25 17.85 -6.63
C LEU A 86 11.90 17.95 -7.36
N LEU A 87 11.11 16.87 -7.38
CA LEU A 87 9.77 16.85 -7.95
C LEU A 87 8.84 17.86 -7.26
N VAL A 88 8.66 17.74 -5.95
CA VAL A 88 7.76 18.61 -5.16
C VAL A 88 8.20 20.07 -5.28
N THR A 89 9.51 20.33 -5.27
CA THR A 89 10.03 21.70 -5.44
C THR A 89 9.72 22.25 -6.84
N SER A 90 9.75 21.40 -7.87
CA SER A 90 9.37 21.78 -9.24
C SER A 90 7.91 22.20 -9.32
N ASP A 91 7.02 21.40 -8.75
CA ASP A 91 5.57 21.63 -8.86
C ASP A 91 5.17 22.91 -8.11
N LEU A 92 5.84 23.20 -6.99
CA LEU A 92 5.70 24.47 -6.27
C LEU A 92 6.25 25.69 -7.02
N LEU A 93 7.32 25.54 -7.80
CA LEU A 93 7.96 26.64 -8.53
C LEU A 93 7.37 26.90 -9.92
N THR A 94 6.77 25.88 -10.57
CA THR A 94 6.37 25.94 -11.99
C THR A 94 5.00 26.58 -12.19
N GLY A 95 4.11 26.60 -11.19
CA GLY A 95 2.79 27.20 -11.36
C GLY A 95 2.79 28.72 -11.27
N LYS A 96 2.84 29.37 -12.43
CA LYS A 96 2.32 30.73 -12.58
C LYS A 96 0.81 30.70 -12.36
N ASN A 97 0.33 31.45 -11.36
CA ASN A 97 -1.08 31.81 -11.12
C ASN A 97 -2.02 30.67 -10.64
N GLY A 98 -1.84 30.19 -9.41
CA GLY A 98 -2.88 29.46 -8.66
C GLY A 98 -2.99 27.96 -8.92
N GLU A 99 -2.54 27.45 -10.08
CA GLU A 99 -2.48 26.01 -10.36
C GLU A 99 -1.37 25.29 -9.56
N ALA A 100 -0.23 25.93 -9.30
CA ALA A 100 0.84 25.39 -8.42
C ALA A 100 0.34 25.03 -7.03
N LYS A 101 -0.56 25.86 -6.47
CA LYS A 101 -1.07 25.63 -5.12
C LYS A 101 -1.93 24.37 -5.06
N ARG A 102 -2.72 24.11 -6.10
CA ARG A 102 -3.56 22.91 -6.20
C ARG A 102 -2.72 21.65 -6.43
N MET A 103 -1.71 21.72 -7.29
CA MET A 103 -0.77 20.60 -7.51
C MET A 103 0.00 20.26 -6.24
N GLY A 104 0.58 21.25 -5.55
CA GLY A 104 1.30 21.02 -4.30
C GLY A 104 0.42 20.50 -3.15
N GLU A 105 -0.86 20.88 -3.10
CA GLU A 105 -1.84 20.25 -2.18
C GLU A 105 -2.09 18.79 -2.53
N GLY A 106 -2.17 18.44 -3.83
CA GLY A 106 -2.24 17.07 -4.32
C GLY A 106 -1.02 16.24 -3.96
N ASP A 107 0.18 16.80 -4.15
CA ASP A 107 1.44 16.13 -3.81
C ASP A 107 1.56 15.88 -2.30
N GLY A 108 1.09 16.84 -1.49
CA GLY A 108 1.00 16.68 -0.04
C GLY A 108 0.05 15.55 0.37
N PHE A 109 -1.13 15.45 -0.26
CA PHE A 109 -2.04 14.33 -0.02
C PHE A 109 -1.44 13.00 -0.45
N MET A 110 -0.72 12.97 -1.58
CA MET A 110 -0.05 11.77 -2.05
C MET A 110 1.05 11.31 -1.09
N LEU A 111 1.90 12.23 -0.64
CA LEU A 111 2.99 11.91 0.29
C LEU A 111 2.46 11.39 1.63
N LEU A 112 1.34 11.94 2.12
CA LEU A 112 0.62 11.42 3.29
C LEU A 112 0.05 10.02 3.02
N ALA A 113 -0.60 9.80 1.87
CA ALA A 113 -1.14 8.51 1.47
C ALA A 113 -0.04 7.43 1.41
N SER A 114 1.05 7.71 0.71
CA SER A 114 2.22 6.82 0.59
C SER A 114 2.89 6.53 1.93
N THR A 115 2.88 7.50 2.86
CA THR A 115 3.36 7.27 4.23
C THR A 115 2.47 6.27 4.98
N LEU A 116 1.15 6.41 4.87
CA LEU A 116 0.20 5.49 5.49
C LEU A 116 0.28 4.11 4.83
N PHE A 117 0.38 4.02 3.51
CA PHE A 117 0.59 2.75 2.80
C PHE A 117 1.91 2.09 3.18
N GLY A 118 2.98 2.86 3.42
CA GLY A 118 4.26 2.31 3.86
C GLY A 118 4.16 1.65 5.23
N PHE A 119 3.44 2.30 6.15
CA PHE A 119 3.13 1.73 7.46
C PHE A 119 2.22 0.50 7.35
N ASP A 120 1.16 0.59 6.56
CA ASP A 120 0.16 -0.46 6.38
C ASP A 120 0.79 -1.72 5.78
N ASN A 121 1.52 -1.58 4.67
CA ASN A 121 2.26 -2.68 4.03
C ASN A 121 3.24 -3.38 4.99
N ALA A 122 3.97 -2.61 5.81
CA ALA A 122 4.91 -3.18 6.77
C ALA A 122 4.18 -3.89 7.94
N ALA A 123 3.05 -3.34 8.39
CA ALA A 123 2.23 -3.96 9.42
C ALA A 123 1.53 -5.23 8.90
N GLU A 124 1.00 -5.22 7.68
CA GLU A 124 0.46 -6.41 6.99
C GLU A 124 1.52 -7.51 6.86
N GLU A 125 2.76 -7.17 6.47
CA GLU A 125 3.87 -8.13 6.45
C GLU A 125 4.14 -8.72 7.84
N PHE A 126 4.06 -7.92 8.90
CA PHE A 126 4.21 -8.42 10.25
C PHE A 126 3.07 -9.37 10.66
N PHE A 127 1.82 -9.00 10.37
CA PHE A 127 0.64 -9.82 10.71
C PHE A 127 0.60 -11.13 9.92
N ILE A 128 0.93 -11.11 8.62
CA ILE A 128 0.89 -12.32 7.79
C ILE A 128 1.96 -13.34 8.16
N ARG A 129 3.07 -12.88 8.78
CA ARG A 129 4.13 -13.75 9.29
C ARG A 129 3.78 -14.41 10.62
N GLN A 130 2.93 -13.78 11.43
CA GLN A 130 2.54 -14.30 12.73
C GLN A 130 1.20 -15.03 12.72
N SER A 131 0.27 -14.62 11.87
CA SER A 131 -1.10 -15.12 11.80
C SER A 131 -1.40 -15.77 10.44
N PRO A 132 -2.38 -16.69 10.37
CA PRO A 132 -2.77 -17.29 9.11
C PRO A 132 -3.41 -16.28 8.14
N LEU A 133 -3.14 -16.42 6.84
CA LEU A 133 -3.59 -15.48 5.79
C LEU A 133 -5.09 -15.20 5.79
N TYR A 134 -5.93 -16.23 5.94
CA TYR A 134 -7.38 -16.06 5.95
C TYR A 134 -7.90 -15.28 7.18
N GLU A 135 -7.12 -15.23 8.26
CA GLU A 135 -7.46 -14.44 9.44
C GLU A 135 -7.18 -12.96 9.18
N VAL A 136 -5.98 -12.64 8.68
CA VAL A 136 -5.58 -11.27 8.35
C VAL A 136 -6.48 -10.70 7.27
N LEU A 137 -6.63 -11.39 6.14
CA LEU A 137 -7.49 -10.96 5.02
C LEU A 137 -8.96 -10.83 5.46
N GLY A 138 -9.45 -11.76 6.28
CA GLY A 138 -10.83 -11.74 6.75
C GLY A 138 -11.14 -10.63 7.76
N GLN A 139 -10.19 -10.31 8.65
CA GLN A 139 -10.34 -9.21 9.62
C GLN A 139 -10.20 -7.84 8.94
N LEU A 140 -9.21 -7.69 8.05
CA LEU A 140 -9.05 -6.49 7.23
C LEU A 140 -10.30 -6.19 6.41
N GLY A 141 -10.83 -7.18 5.69
CA GLY A 141 -12.07 -7.00 4.93
C GLY A 141 -13.28 -6.64 5.80
N LEU A 142 -13.43 -7.25 6.97
CA LEU A 142 -14.54 -6.96 7.89
C LEU A 142 -14.48 -5.52 8.41
N TRP A 143 -13.34 -5.10 8.97
CA TRP A 143 -13.18 -3.75 9.51
C TRP A 143 -13.16 -2.71 8.40
N GLY A 144 -12.54 -3.00 7.26
CA GLY A 144 -12.51 -2.15 6.08
C GLY A 144 -13.90 -1.83 5.57
N VAL A 145 -14.82 -2.82 5.48
CA VAL A 145 -16.21 -2.56 5.10
C VAL A 145 -16.90 -1.62 6.10
N LEU A 146 -16.71 -1.82 7.40
CA LEU A 146 -17.33 -0.96 8.42
C LEU A 146 -16.82 0.49 8.33
N ILE A 147 -15.50 0.67 8.21
CA ILE A 147 -14.86 1.98 8.18
C ILE A 147 -15.21 2.70 6.87
N SER A 148 -14.97 2.06 5.72
CA SER A 148 -15.28 2.64 4.40
C SER A 148 -16.75 2.98 4.23
N THR A 149 -17.67 2.13 4.70
CA THR A 149 -19.11 2.42 4.65
C THR A 149 -19.45 3.62 5.53
N THR A 150 -18.87 3.71 6.74
CA THR A 150 -19.09 4.84 7.63
C THR A 150 -18.58 6.14 7.01
N GLN A 151 -17.37 6.12 6.44
CA GLN A 151 -16.77 7.27 5.77
C GLN A 151 -17.57 7.70 4.54
N ALA A 152 -18.02 6.75 3.72
CA ALA A 152 -18.86 7.03 2.55
C ALA A 152 -20.21 7.66 2.95
N LEU A 153 -20.83 7.19 4.04
CA LEU A 153 -22.08 7.76 4.55
C LEU A 153 -21.92 9.17 5.12
N ILE A 154 -20.72 9.53 5.61
CA ILE A 154 -20.44 10.87 6.15
C ILE A 154 -20.09 11.85 5.02
N ILE A 155 -19.19 11.46 4.12
CA ILE A 155 -18.59 12.37 3.13
C ILE A 155 -19.40 12.40 1.82
N GLU A 156 -19.94 11.27 1.38
CA GLU A 156 -20.45 11.10 0.00
C GLU A 156 -21.96 10.93 -0.09
N ARG A 157 -22.67 11.09 1.02
CA ARG A 157 -24.13 10.89 1.11
C ARG A 157 -24.92 11.67 0.06
N GLU A 158 -24.47 12.86 -0.30
CA GLU A 158 -25.14 13.68 -1.30
C GLU A 158 -24.85 13.20 -2.73
N LYS A 159 -23.63 12.74 -3.00
CA LYS A 159 -23.24 12.18 -4.31
C LYS A 159 -24.03 10.91 -4.63
N TRP A 160 -24.33 10.09 -3.63
CA TRP A 160 -25.11 8.86 -3.80
C TRP A 160 -26.54 9.11 -4.31
N LYS A 161 -27.12 10.27 -3.97
CA LYS A 161 -28.48 10.63 -4.39
C LYS A 161 -28.56 11.06 -5.85
N ILE A 162 -27.46 11.55 -6.41
CA ILE A 162 -27.39 12.10 -7.76
C ILE A 162 -26.81 11.06 -8.73
N SER A 163 -26.17 10.00 -8.21
CA SER A 163 -25.52 8.97 -9.01
C SER A 163 -26.51 8.09 -9.78
N THR A 164 -26.16 7.76 -11.02
CA THR A 164 -26.96 6.88 -11.90
C THR A 164 -26.66 5.42 -11.57
N TRP A 165 -27.58 4.80 -10.83
CA TRP A 165 -27.56 3.37 -10.49
C TRP A 165 -28.09 2.53 -11.66
N ASP A 166 -27.33 2.46 -12.75
CA ASP A 166 -27.64 1.62 -13.91
C ASP A 166 -26.82 0.32 -13.92
N GLY A 167 -27.21 -0.65 -14.74
CA GLY A 167 -26.54 -1.96 -14.88
C GLY A 167 -25.07 -1.84 -15.28
N ALA A 168 -24.71 -0.82 -16.07
CA ALA A 168 -23.31 -0.54 -16.43
C ALA A 168 -22.48 -0.12 -15.20
N THR A 169 -23.01 0.79 -14.37
CA THR A 169 -22.36 1.20 -13.11
C THR A 169 -22.20 0.00 -12.17
N ALA A 170 -23.25 -0.81 -12.03
CA ALA A 170 -23.19 -2.03 -11.22
C ALA A 170 -22.11 -3.00 -11.73
N GLY A 171 -22.01 -3.18 -13.05
CA GLY A 171 -20.97 -4.00 -13.68
C GLY A 171 -19.54 -3.49 -13.40
N LEU A 172 -19.31 -2.18 -13.52
CA LEU A 172 -18.01 -1.57 -13.20
C LEU A 172 -17.63 -1.72 -11.73
N LEU A 173 -18.59 -1.54 -10.80
CA LEU A 173 -18.36 -1.75 -9.37
C LEU A 173 -18.04 -3.21 -9.05
N LEU A 174 -18.72 -4.16 -9.70
CA LEU A 174 -18.46 -5.59 -9.56
C LEU A 174 -17.06 -5.97 -10.05
N ALA A 175 -16.70 -5.48 -11.24
CA ALA A 175 -15.36 -5.68 -11.81
C ALA A 175 -14.29 -5.09 -10.87
N ASN A 176 -14.45 -3.85 -10.43
CA ASN A 176 -13.54 -3.19 -9.49
C ASN A 176 -13.38 -4.01 -8.20
N THR A 177 -14.49 -4.53 -7.66
CA THR A 177 -14.46 -5.37 -6.45
C THR A 177 -13.67 -6.65 -6.67
N ILE A 178 -13.85 -7.34 -7.81
CA ILE A 178 -13.12 -8.57 -8.14
C ILE A 178 -11.63 -8.30 -8.31
N PHE A 179 -11.26 -7.24 -9.03
CA PHE A 179 -9.85 -6.87 -9.23
C PHE A 179 -9.19 -6.49 -7.92
N THR A 180 -9.84 -5.66 -7.10
CA THR A 180 -9.33 -5.24 -5.79
C THR A 180 -9.14 -6.45 -4.88
N PHE A 181 -10.15 -7.32 -4.77
CA PHE A 181 -10.05 -8.55 -3.97
C PHE A 181 -8.88 -9.45 -4.41
N THR A 182 -8.67 -9.57 -5.73
CA THR A 182 -7.58 -10.35 -6.30
C THR A 182 -6.23 -9.73 -5.98
N MET A 183 -6.08 -8.41 -6.14
CA MET A 183 -4.85 -7.67 -5.81
C MET A 183 -4.47 -7.80 -4.34
N TYR A 184 -5.40 -7.54 -3.40
CA TYR A 184 -5.13 -7.69 -1.96
C TYR A 184 -4.76 -9.14 -1.59
N THR A 185 -5.39 -10.14 -2.22
CA THR A 185 -5.04 -11.54 -1.98
C THR A 185 -3.62 -11.84 -2.46
N ILE A 186 -3.24 -11.37 -3.65
CA ILE A 186 -1.90 -11.54 -4.21
C ILE A 186 -0.86 -10.79 -3.38
N GLN A 187 -1.16 -9.58 -2.93
CA GLN A 187 -0.30 -8.76 -2.06
C GLN A 187 0.03 -9.50 -0.76
N LEU A 188 -0.97 -10.01 -0.05
CA LEU A 188 -0.73 -10.77 1.19
C LEU A 188 0.02 -12.09 0.94
N LEU A 189 -0.22 -12.75 -0.19
CA LEU A 189 0.57 -13.92 -0.60
C LEU A 189 2.03 -13.53 -0.87
N LEU A 190 2.24 -12.39 -1.55
CA LEU A 190 3.57 -11.88 -1.86
C LEU A 190 4.33 -11.51 -0.58
N PHE A 191 3.70 -10.88 0.41
CA PHE A 191 4.33 -10.60 1.70
C PHE A 191 4.73 -11.85 2.49
N ARG A 192 4.16 -13.01 2.13
CA ARG A 192 4.49 -14.29 2.76
C ARG A 192 5.67 -15.00 2.08
N VAL A 193 5.82 -14.84 0.77
CA VAL A 193 6.92 -15.44 -0.01
C VAL A 193 8.08 -14.47 -0.25
N ALA A 194 7.82 -13.18 -0.10
CA ALA A 194 8.73 -12.06 -0.28
C ALA A 194 8.53 -11.05 0.86
N SER A 195 8.82 -9.77 0.61
CA SER A 195 8.76 -8.69 1.59
C SER A 195 7.93 -7.50 1.08
N SER A 196 7.46 -6.65 1.99
CA SER A 196 6.69 -5.47 1.63
C SER A 196 7.48 -4.44 0.78
N PRO A 197 8.79 -4.24 0.96
CA PRO A 197 9.56 -3.43 0.01
C PRO A 197 9.54 -4.02 -1.41
N TYR A 198 9.65 -5.35 -1.55
CA TYR A 198 9.63 -6.03 -2.87
C TYR A 198 8.33 -5.81 -3.64
N PHE A 199 7.19 -5.83 -2.94
CA PHE A 199 5.90 -5.49 -3.55
C PHE A 199 5.87 -4.05 -4.08
N ASN A 200 6.28 -3.08 -3.25
CA ASN A 200 6.30 -1.67 -3.64
C ASN A 200 7.23 -1.41 -4.84
N MET A 201 8.32 -2.17 -4.96
CA MET A 201 9.19 -2.10 -6.15
C MET A 201 8.52 -2.69 -7.41
N SER A 202 7.72 -3.74 -7.23
CA SER A 202 6.95 -4.34 -8.32
C SER A 202 5.90 -3.36 -8.84
N LEU A 203 5.26 -2.60 -7.94
CA LEU A 203 4.36 -1.51 -8.29
C LEU A 203 5.07 -0.42 -9.09
N LEU A 204 6.25 0.03 -8.65
CA LEU A 204 6.97 1.06 -9.38
C LEU A 204 7.43 0.62 -10.79
N THR A 205 7.68 -0.66 -10.98
CA THR A 205 7.93 -1.21 -12.31
C THR A 205 6.68 -1.10 -13.19
N SER A 206 5.50 -1.34 -12.63
CA SER A 206 4.22 -1.11 -13.31
C SER A 206 4.02 0.36 -13.66
N ASP A 207 4.39 1.28 -12.77
CA ASP A 207 4.30 2.72 -13.02
C ASP A 207 5.19 3.17 -14.18
N PHE A 208 6.38 2.59 -14.32
CA PHE A 208 7.23 2.85 -15.49
C PHE A 208 6.55 2.47 -16.80
N TYR A 209 5.90 1.30 -16.86
CA TYR A 209 5.14 0.90 -18.03
C TYR A 209 3.95 1.83 -18.27
N ALA A 210 3.24 2.23 -17.22
CA ALA A 210 2.13 3.19 -17.32
C ALA A 210 2.59 4.54 -17.89
N LEU A 211 3.77 5.02 -17.48
CA LEU A 211 4.39 6.24 -18.02
C LEU A 211 4.75 6.09 -19.50
N LEU A 212 5.32 4.96 -19.92
CA LEU A 212 5.63 4.70 -21.34
C LEU A 212 4.36 4.71 -22.19
N PHE A 213 3.29 4.05 -21.75
CA PHE A 213 2.00 4.11 -22.45
C PHE A 213 1.42 5.52 -22.44
N GLY A 214 1.53 6.27 -21.33
CA GLY A 214 1.13 7.67 -21.24
C GLY A 214 1.80 8.57 -22.28
N LEU A 215 3.11 8.41 -22.48
CA LEU A 215 3.90 9.18 -23.44
C LEU A 215 3.65 8.77 -24.89
N PHE A 216 3.67 7.46 -25.18
CA PHE A 216 3.63 6.96 -26.55
C PHE A 216 2.22 6.79 -27.11
N LEU A 217 1.25 6.40 -26.28
CA LEU A 217 -0.12 6.15 -26.73
C LEU A 217 -1.03 7.37 -26.54
N PHE A 218 -0.89 8.08 -25.41
CA PHE A 218 -1.74 9.22 -25.07
C PHE A 218 -1.09 10.58 -25.33
N HIS A 219 0.17 10.60 -25.80
CA HIS A 219 0.93 11.82 -26.15
C HIS A 219 0.95 12.89 -25.03
N TYR A 220 0.99 12.47 -23.77
CA TYR A 220 1.20 13.39 -22.65
C TYR A 220 2.56 14.09 -22.78
N SER A 221 2.60 15.39 -22.54
CA SER A 221 3.82 16.20 -22.55
C SER A 221 4.16 16.68 -21.14
N PRO A 222 4.72 15.81 -20.27
CA PRO A 222 5.08 16.20 -18.92
C PRO A 222 6.23 17.21 -18.92
N TYR A 223 6.29 18.04 -17.88
CA TYR A 223 7.35 19.02 -17.71
C TYR A 223 8.72 18.34 -17.61
N TRP A 224 9.77 18.94 -18.18
CA TRP A 224 11.06 18.27 -18.36
C TRP A 224 11.69 17.75 -17.05
N LEU A 225 11.40 18.41 -15.92
CA LEU A 225 11.91 18.00 -14.62
C LEU A 225 11.36 16.64 -14.12
N TYR A 226 10.18 16.23 -14.61
CA TYR A 226 9.63 14.89 -14.32
C TYR A 226 10.55 13.78 -14.82
N PHE A 227 11.14 13.94 -16.00
CA PHE A 227 12.08 12.95 -16.54
C PHE A 227 13.37 12.87 -15.70
N VAL A 228 13.82 14.00 -15.16
CA VAL A 228 15.00 14.05 -14.28
C VAL A 228 14.69 13.38 -12.94
N ALA A 229 13.57 13.72 -12.30
CA ALA A 229 13.14 13.09 -11.06
C ALA A 229 12.96 11.57 -11.24
N PHE A 230 12.33 11.16 -12.34
CA PHE A 230 12.13 9.76 -12.69
C PHE A 230 13.45 8.99 -12.89
N ALA A 231 14.41 9.57 -13.59
CA ALA A 231 15.74 8.96 -13.74
C ALA A 231 16.46 8.82 -12.39
N ILE A 232 16.37 9.83 -11.51
CA ILE A 232 16.97 9.78 -10.18
C ILE A 232 16.32 8.68 -9.33
N VAL A 233 14.99 8.56 -9.35
CA VAL A 233 14.25 7.51 -8.62
C VAL A 233 14.65 6.12 -9.13
N ILE A 234 14.70 5.92 -10.46
CA ILE A 234 15.18 4.65 -11.03
C ILE A 234 16.61 4.34 -10.59
N LEU A 235 17.52 5.31 -10.64
CA LEU A 235 18.89 5.12 -10.19
C LEU A 235 18.96 4.75 -8.70
N GLY A 236 18.16 5.41 -7.86
CA GLY A 236 18.05 5.10 -6.44
C GLY A 236 17.62 3.65 -6.20
N LEU A 237 16.70 3.14 -7.01
CA LEU A 237 16.27 1.74 -6.94
C LEU A 237 17.35 0.78 -7.41
N ILE A 238 18.01 1.06 -8.54
CA ILE A 238 19.12 0.22 -9.03
C ILE A 238 20.21 0.11 -7.96
N VAL A 239 20.56 1.22 -7.32
CA VAL A 239 21.54 1.26 -6.21
C VAL A 239 21.03 0.47 -4.99
N TYR A 240 19.75 0.63 -4.65
CA TYR A 240 19.11 -0.15 -3.59
C TYR A 240 19.26 -1.67 -3.85
N PHE A 241 19.06 -2.08 -5.09
CA PHE A 241 19.01 -3.49 -5.49
C PHE A 241 20.35 -4.16 -5.77
N TRP A 242 21.42 -3.38 -5.97
CA TRP A 242 22.74 -3.95 -6.28
C TRP A 242 23.21 -4.99 -5.25
N HIS A 243 22.81 -4.84 -3.98
CA HIS A 243 23.10 -5.80 -2.90
C HIS A 243 21.82 -6.24 -2.16
N ALA A 244 20.65 -6.22 -2.79
CA ALA A 244 19.46 -6.77 -2.17
C ALA A 244 19.59 -8.30 -2.09
N THR A 245 20.30 -8.82 -1.08
CA THR A 245 20.31 -10.25 -0.78
C THR A 245 18.94 -10.65 -0.25
N PRO A 246 18.32 -11.72 -0.77
CA PRO A 246 17.00 -12.20 -0.32
C PRO A 246 16.90 -12.63 1.15
N GLU A 247 18.00 -12.63 1.92
CA GLU A 247 18.14 -13.51 3.10
C GLU A 247 18.06 -12.85 4.48
N GLU A 248 17.93 -11.53 4.63
CA GLU A 248 17.71 -10.91 5.96
C GLU A 248 16.22 -10.75 6.30
N GLN A 249 15.37 -11.61 5.72
CA GLN A 249 13.92 -11.59 5.92
C GLN A 249 13.58 -12.30 7.24
N GLY A 250 12.92 -11.57 8.16
CA GLY A 250 12.50 -12.10 9.46
C GLY A 250 11.80 -13.46 9.37
N ILE A 251 12.19 -14.39 10.25
CA ILE A 251 11.76 -15.79 10.26
C ILE A 251 10.22 -15.87 10.24
N VAL A 252 9.65 -16.55 9.24
CA VAL A 252 8.19 -16.78 9.16
C VAL A 252 7.82 -17.80 10.22
N SER A 253 7.28 -17.34 11.36
CA SER A 253 6.79 -18.22 12.44
C SER A 253 5.29 -18.06 12.62
N ILE A 254 4.51 -18.87 11.90
CA ILE A 254 3.05 -18.82 11.97
C ILE A 254 2.61 -19.38 13.32
N LYS A 255 2.01 -18.54 14.16
CA LYS A 255 1.49 -18.92 15.48
C LYS A 255 -0.01 -18.70 15.49
N PHE A 256 -0.76 -19.78 15.69
CA PHE A 256 -2.20 -19.64 15.93
C PHE A 256 -2.46 -18.88 17.24
N PRO A 257 -3.52 -18.05 17.31
CA PRO A 257 -3.84 -17.31 18.53
C PRO A 257 -4.05 -18.26 19.71
N ARG A 258 -3.30 -18.05 20.81
CA ARG A 258 -3.25 -18.97 21.96
C ARG A 258 -4.62 -19.23 22.61
N TYR A 259 -5.57 -18.34 22.39
CA TYR A 259 -6.93 -18.41 22.94
C TYR A 259 -7.94 -19.13 22.03
N VAL A 260 -7.52 -19.60 20.83
CA VAL A 260 -8.35 -20.40 19.93
C VAL A 260 -7.89 -21.87 19.94
N ASN A 261 -8.71 -22.74 20.54
CA ASN A 261 -8.53 -24.19 20.42
C ASN A 261 -8.91 -24.64 19.00
N VAL A 262 -7.93 -24.68 18.10
CA VAL A 262 -8.09 -25.37 16.81
C VAL A 262 -8.35 -26.85 17.10
N LYS A 263 -9.36 -27.46 16.49
CA LYS A 263 -9.60 -28.90 16.61
C LYS A 263 -8.31 -29.63 16.27
N ARG A 264 -7.76 -30.33 17.27
CA ARG A 264 -6.49 -31.05 17.28
C ARG A 264 -6.56 -32.23 16.30
N GLY A 265 -6.37 -31.95 15.02
CA GLY A 265 -6.31 -32.96 13.94
C GLY A 265 -4.97 -33.01 13.20
N GLU A 266 -4.09 -32.01 13.37
CA GLU A 266 -2.82 -31.91 12.63
C GLU A 266 -1.69 -31.39 13.55
N ARG A 267 -1.57 -31.93 14.77
CA ARG A 267 -0.28 -31.92 15.47
C ARG A 267 0.48 -33.16 14.99
N THR A 268 1.11 -33.08 13.83
CA THR A 268 2.05 -34.09 13.38
C THR A 268 3.36 -33.40 13.03
N GLU A 269 4.33 -33.58 13.93
CA GLU A 269 5.77 -33.69 13.68
C GLU A 269 6.41 -32.70 12.69
N GLN A 270 6.72 -31.47 13.12
CA GLN A 270 7.84 -30.69 12.57
C GLN A 270 8.60 -29.85 13.62
N ASP A 271 8.49 -30.19 14.92
CA ASP A 271 9.36 -29.65 15.97
C ASP A 271 10.24 -30.77 16.54
N VAL A 272 11.29 -31.14 15.80
CA VAL A 272 12.57 -31.69 16.32
C VAL A 272 13.70 -31.07 15.51
#